data_AF-A0A353M3P6-F1
#
_entry.id   AF-A0A353M3P6-F1
#
_cell.length_a   1.000
_cell.length_b   1.000
_cell.length_c   1.000
_cell.angle_alpha   90.00
_cell.angle_beta   90.00
_cell.angle_gamma   90.00
#
_symmetry.space_group_name_H-M   'P 1'
#
loop_
_entity.id
_entity.type
_entity.pdbx_description
1 polymer ?
#
loop_
_entity_poly.entity_id
_entity_poly.type
_entity_poly.pdbx_seq_one_letter_code
_entity_poly.pdbx_strand_id
1 'polypeptide(L)'
;MIVSNWHELVGQAQSLDSLQERLKQQAEVYPASVNIADDRLLFLAKDAQGTHLVVVSTGERTDGFQGDTARVGAFMVKRASLNSRNAKALRSLLPWTAPQAFGTSGISMGLGDRLGLASPGHLTALSGTGVRPVLTQQSMRELDLTDRTYADV
;
A
#
# COMPACT_ATOMS: atom_id res chain seq x y z
N MET A 1 9.46 13.66 -18.91
CA MET A 1 8.90 13.04 -17.70
C MET A 1 7.40 13.23 -17.79
N ILE A 2 6.62 12.16 -18.01
CA ILE A 2 5.16 12.30 -18.04
C ILE A 2 4.76 12.51 -16.57
N VAL A 3 4.31 13.71 -16.23
CA VAL A 3 3.76 14.00 -14.91
C VAL A 3 2.49 13.17 -14.79
N SER A 4 2.47 12.21 -13.87
CA SER A 4 1.26 11.42 -13.61
C SER A 4 0.15 12.36 -13.13
N ASN A 5 -1.10 12.13 -13.57
CA ASN A 5 -2.22 13.04 -13.33
C ASN A 5 -2.44 13.31 -11.82
N TRP A 6 -2.22 12.30 -10.97
CA TRP A 6 -2.25 12.44 -9.52
C TRP A 6 -1.29 13.51 -8.97
N HIS A 7 -0.11 13.72 -9.58
CA HIS A 7 0.86 14.70 -9.11
C HIS A 7 0.35 16.13 -9.33
N GLU A 8 -0.32 16.38 -10.45
CA GLU A 8 -0.96 17.67 -10.72
C GLU A 8 -2.10 17.94 -9.75
N LEU A 9 -2.92 16.91 -9.45
CA LEU A 9 -4.00 17.02 -8.47
C LEU A 9 -3.48 17.40 -7.08
N VAL A 10 -2.38 16.79 -6.63
CA VAL A 10 -1.74 17.14 -5.35
C VAL A 10 -1.29 18.60 -5.36
N GLY A 11 -0.69 19.08 -6.46
CA GLY A 11 -0.21 20.45 -6.58
C GLY A 11 -1.32 21.51 -6.53
N GLN A 12 -2.53 21.15 -6.95
CA GLN A 12 -3.70 22.02 -6.94
C GLN A 12 -4.58 21.87 -5.69
N ALA A 13 -4.34 20.84 -4.88
CA ALA A 13 -5.17 20.56 -3.72
C ALA A 13 -4.92 21.56 -2.58
N GLN A 14 -5.98 21.87 -1.84
CA GLN A 14 -5.93 22.77 -0.67
C GLN A 14 -6.06 22.01 0.65
N SER A 15 -6.58 20.77 0.61
CA SER A 15 -6.73 19.90 1.78
C SER A 15 -6.56 18.43 1.40
N LEU A 16 -6.22 17.57 2.37
CA LEU A 16 -6.11 16.13 2.15
C LEU A 16 -7.47 15.49 1.82
N ASP A 17 -8.56 15.97 2.44
CA ASP A 17 -9.91 15.41 2.21
C ASP A 17 -10.38 15.64 0.76
N SER A 18 -10.21 16.85 0.23
CA SER A 18 -10.58 17.17 -1.16
C SER A 18 -9.70 16.41 -2.16
N LEU A 19 -8.44 16.17 -1.82
CA LEU A 19 -7.52 15.37 -2.61
C LEU A 19 -7.94 13.89 -2.63
N GLN A 20 -8.38 13.35 -1.49
CA GLN A 20 -8.78 11.95 -1.36
C GLN A 20 -9.85 11.54 -2.38
N GLU A 21 -10.92 12.32 -2.48
CA GLU A 21 -12.04 12.02 -3.38
C GLU A 21 -11.63 12.13 -4.87
N ARG A 22 -10.77 13.10 -5.20
CA ARG A 22 -10.26 13.28 -6.57
C ARG A 22 -9.32 12.15 -6.99
N LEU A 23 -8.50 11.64 -6.06
CA LEU A 23 -7.55 10.56 -6.31
C LEU A 23 -8.26 9.24 -6.61
N LYS A 24 -9.38 8.94 -5.95
CA LYS A 24 -10.17 7.72 -6.21
C LYS A 24 -10.70 7.62 -7.64
N GLN A 25 -10.74 8.73 -8.37
CA GLN A 25 -11.22 8.80 -9.76
C GLN A 25 -10.09 8.70 -10.80
N GLN A 26 -8.83 8.61 -10.36
CA GLN A 26 -7.69 8.56 -11.29
C GLN A 26 -7.38 7.13 -11.71
N ALA A 27 -7.15 6.94 -13.01
CA ALA A 27 -6.94 5.62 -13.60
C ALA A 27 -5.64 4.95 -13.12
N GLU A 28 -4.63 5.76 -12.79
CA GLU A 28 -3.34 5.30 -12.30
C GLU A 28 -3.30 5.06 -10.79
N VAL A 29 -4.35 5.43 -10.05
CA VAL A 29 -4.45 5.25 -8.60
C VAL A 29 -5.31 4.02 -8.32
N TYR A 30 -4.90 3.18 -7.36
CA TYR A 30 -5.75 2.11 -6.86
C TYR A 30 -6.79 2.70 -5.89
N PRO A 31 -8.08 2.79 -6.24
CA PRO A 31 -9.03 3.59 -5.44
C PRO A 31 -9.22 3.06 -4.01
N ALA A 32 -9.20 1.74 -3.83
CA ALA A 32 -9.31 1.09 -2.53
C ALA A 32 -8.05 1.28 -1.63
N SER A 33 -6.95 1.79 -2.19
CA SER A 33 -5.72 2.05 -1.43
C SER A 33 -5.68 3.43 -0.79
N VAL A 34 -6.60 4.34 -1.17
CA VAL A 34 -6.57 5.74 -0.75
C VAL A 34 -7.08 5.88 0.69
N ASN A 35 -6.16 6.09 1.63
CA ASN A 35 -6.44 6.18 3.06
C ASN A 35 -5.87 7.48 3.65
N ILE A 36 -6.63 8.13 4.53
CA ILE A 36 -6.11 9.20 5.40
C ILE A 36 -5.81 8.57 6.76
N ALA A 37 -4.62 8.84 7.29
CA ALA A 37 -4.20 8.46 8.62
C ALA A 37 -3.39 9.61 9.24
N ASP A 38 -3.90 10.17 10.34
CA ASP A 38 -3.44 11.45 10.90
C ASP A 38 -3.42 12.55 9.81
N ASP A 39 -2.33 13.31 9.75
CA ASP A 39 -2.06 14.37 8.76
C ASP A 39 -1.44 13.84 7.45
N ARG A 40 -1.75 12.59 7.07
CA ARG A 40 -1.16 11.93 5.90
C ARG A 40 -2.24 11.26 5.05
N LEU A 41 -2.13 11.43 3.74
CA LEU A 41 -2.88 10.69 2.76
C LEU A 41 -1.94 9.69 2.07
N LEU A 42 -2.31 8.40 2.10
CA LEU A 42 -1.53 7.30 1.56
C LEU A 42 -2.31 6.61 0.44
N PHE A 43 -1.65 6.27 -0.65
CA PHE A 43 -2.25 5.52 -1.76
C PHE A 43 -1.20 4.80 -2.59
N LEU A 44 -1.62 3.74 -3.28
CA LEU A 44 -0.84 3.09 -4.32
C LEU A 44 -1.15 3.74 -5.66
N ALA A 45 -0.10 4.06 -6.41
CA ALA A 45 -0.18 4.52 -7.79
C ALA A 45 0.66 3.64 -8.70
N LYS A 46 0.25 3.52 -9.96
CA LYS A 46 0.92 2.73 -11.00
C LYS A 46 1.38 3.65 -12.12
N ASP A 47 2.64 3.57 -12.49
CA ASP A 47 3.16 4.24 -13.68
C ASP A 47 4.02 3.29 -14.52
N ALA A 48 4.80 3.84 -15.46
CA ALA A 48 5.69 3.07 -16.33
C ALA A 48 6.77 2.28 -15.57
N GLN A 49 7.11 2.66 -14.34
CA GLN A 49 8.09 1.97 -13.48
C GLN A 49 7.43 0.93 -12.56
N GLY A 50 6.11 0.81 -12.60
CA GLY A 50 5.33 -0.12 -11.78
C GLY A 50 4.57 0.55 -10.65
N THR A 51 4.13 -0.27 -9.69
CA THR A 51 3.34 0.19 -8.55
C THR A 51 4.25 0.71 -7.44
N HIS A 52 3.88 1.84 -6.84
CA HIS A 52 4.59 2.46 -5.74
C HIS A 52 3.61 3.05 -4.72
N LEU A 53 4.09 3.26 -3.50
CA LEU A 53 3.35 3.93 -2.44
C LEU A 53 3.61 5.44 -2.54
N VAL A 54 2.55 6.23 -2.49
CA VAL A 54 2.62 7.68 -2.38
C VAL A 54 2.12 8.09 -1.00
N VAL A 55 2.89 8.93 -0.32
CA VAL A 55 2.54 9.53 0.97
C VAL A 55 2.53 11.04 0.81
N VAL A 56 1.37 11.66 1.00
CA VAL A 56 1.16 13.11 0.94
C VAL A 56 0.91 13.58 2.37
N SER A 57 1.67 14.56 2.86
CA SER A 57 1.49 15.10 4.21
C SER A 57 1.52 16.60 4.27
N THR A 58 0.85 17.16 5.29
CA THR A 58 1.07 18.54 5.70
C THR A 58 2.38 18.59 6.52
N GLY A 59 3.38 19.32 6.02
CA GLY A 59 4.71 19.43 6.64
C GLY A 59 5.59 18.16 6.52
N GLU A 60 6.68 18.15 7.28
CA GLU A 60 7.74 17.12 7.24
C GLU A 60 7.34 15.85 8.01
N ARG A 61 6.34 15.11 7.51
CA ARG A 61 5.83 13.89 8.15
C ARG A 61 6.05 12.62 7.32
N THR A 62 6.95 12.67 6.34
CA THR A 62 7.23 11.53 5.43
C THR A 62 8.49 10.73 5.80
N ASP A 63 9.21 11.09 6.86
CA ASP A 63 10.53 10.53 7.21
C ASP A 63 10.52 9.05 7.58
N GLY A 64 9.37 8.52 8.02
CA GLY A 64 9.21 7.09 8.29
C GLY A 64 9.33 6.20 7.05
N PHE A 65 9.23 6.79 5.85
CA PHE A 65 9.31 6.09 4.58
C PHE A 65 10.62 6.38 3.84
N GLN A 66 11.19 5.35 3.21
CA GLN A 66 12.27 5.45 2.25
C GLN A 66 11.72 5.72 0.85
N GLY A 67 12.30 6.70 0.17
CA GLY A 67 11.96 7.04 -1.20
C GLY A 67 12.23 8.51 -1.50
N ASP A 68 11.87 8.91 -2.71
CA ASP A 68 12.08 10.28 -3.19
C ASP A 68 11.08 11.22 -2.56
N THR A 69 11.57 12.35 -2.06
CA THR A 69 10.73 13.39 -1.43
C THR A 69 10.74 14.63 -2.30
N ALA A 70 9.56 15.20 -2.51
CA ALA A 70 9.42 16.46 -3.20
C ALA A 70 8.33 17.31 -2.54
N ARG A 71 8.48 18.64 -2.63
CA ARG A 71 7.41 19.57 -2.30
C ARG A 71 6.52 19.76 -3.52
N VAL A 72 5.23 19.52 -3.37
CA VAL A 72 4.23 19.63 -4.44
C VAL A 72 3.09 20.50 -3.96
N GLY A 73 3.01 21.73 -4.47
CA GLY A 73 2.08 22.74 -3.96
C GLY A 73 2.29 22.99 -2.46
N ALA A 74 1.23 22.79 -1.68
CA ALA A 74 1.24 22.95 -0.23
C ALA A 74 1.77 21.72 0.54
N PHE A 75 1.98 20.59 -0.13
CA PHE A 75 2.24 19.31 0.53
C PHE A 75 3.67 18.82 0.36
N MET A 76 4.12 18.02 1.32
CA MET A 76 5.27 17.15 1.15
C MET A 76 4.80 15.82 0.60
N VAL A 77 5.43 15.37 -0.48
CA VAL A 77 5.09 14.13 -1.18
C VAL A 77 6.29 13.21 -1.14
N LYS A 78 6.08 11.97 -0.71
CA LYS A 78 7.07 10.91 -0.80
C LYS A 78 6.59 9.78 -1.70
N ARG A 79 7.42 9.47 -2.69
CA ARG A 79 7.26 8.29 -3.55
C ARG A 79 8.13 7.16 -2.99
N ALA A 80 7.48 6.24 -2.29
CA ALA A 80 8.11 5.15 -1.56
C ALA A 80 8.05 3.83 -2.34
N SER A 81 9.18 3.12 -2.38
CA SER A 81 9.26 1.78 -2.95
C SER A 81 8.48 0.75 -2.12
N LEU A 82 7.93 -0.28 -2.77
CA LEU A 82 7.23 -1.38 -2.09
C LEU A 82 8.23 -2.38 -1.49
N ASN A 83 8.79 -2.04 -0.33
CA ASN A 83 9.75 -2.88 0.38
C ASN A 83 9.33 -3.13 1.84
N SER A 84 9.99 -4.08 2.51
CA SER A 84 9.68 -4.50 3.88
C SER A 84 9.81 -3.37 4.90
N ARG A 85 10.74 -2.42 4.70
CA ARG A 85 10.92 -1.25 5.59
C ARG A 85 9.73 -0.30 5.50
N ASN A 86 9.28 0.03 4.30
CA ASN A 86 8.12 0.88 4.07
C ASN A 86 6.82 0.17 4.48
N ALA A 87 6.71 -1.14 4.28
CA ALA A 87 5.60 -1.93 4.81
C ALA A 87 5.53 -1.88 6.34
N LYS A 88 6.66 -1.89 7.04
CA LYS A 88 6.69 -1.70 8.50
C LYS A 88 6.19 -0.32 8.92
N ALA A 89 6.62 0.75 8.24
CA ALA A 89 6.13 2.10 8.49
C ALA A 89 4.63 2.23 8.22
N LEU A 90 4.15 1.59 7.14
CA LEU A 90 2.73 1.55 6.79
C LEU A 90 1.89 0.92 7.91
N ARG A 91 2.34 -0.20 8.48
CA ARG A 91 1.64 -0.90 9.59
C ARG A 91 1.48 -0.04 10.84
N SER A 92 2.42 0.87 11.11
CA SER A 92 2.30 1.80 12.23
C SER A 92 1.21 2.86 12.02
N LEU A 93 0.87 3.19 10.77
CA LEU A 93 -0.15 4.18 10.42
C LEU A 93 -1.51 3.54 10.11
N LEU A 94 -1.49 2.34 9.52
CA LEU A 94 -2.67 1.57 9.14
C LEU A 94 -2.58 0.19 9.80
N PRO A 95 -2.97 0.06 11.09
CA PRO A 95 -2.78 -1.18 11.86
C PRO A 95 -3.44 -2.41 11.24
N TRP A 96 -4.51 -2.23 10.47
CA TRP A 96 -5.19 -3.31 9.73
C TRP A 96 -4.33 -3.94 8.63
N THR A 97 -3.21 -3.33 8.23
CA THR A 97 -2.23 -3.91 7.30
C THR A 97 -1.24 -4.84 8.00
N ALA A 98 -1.24 -4.91 9.33
CA ALA A 98 -0.41 -5.82 10.09
C ALA A 98 -1.07 -7.21 10.18
N PRO A 99 -0.29 -8.31 10.10
CA PRO A 99 -0.82 -9.64 10.37
C PRO A 99 -1.44 -9.73 11.77
N GLN A 100 -2.60 -10.38 11.87
CA GLN A 100 -3.29 -10.61 13.15
C GLN A 100 -3.69 -12.08 13.27
N ALA A 101 -3.53 -12.64 14.46
CA ALA A 101 -4.01 -13.99 14.76
C ALA A 101 -5.55 -14.03 14.80
N PHE A 102 -6.11 -15.08 14.22
CA PHE A 102 -7.55 -15.26 14.08
C PHE A 102 -8.23 -16.00 15.25
N GLY A 103 -7.45 -16.62 16.13
CA GLY A 103 -7.97 -17.55 17.14
C GLY A 103 -8.50 -18.85 16.51
N THR A 104 -9.29 -19.61 17.28
CA THR A 104 -9.74 -20.96 16.90
C THR A 104 -11.15 -21.01 16.29
N SER A 105 -11.92 -19.92 16.35
CA SER A 105 -13.29 -19.86 15.84
C SER A 105 -13.32 -19.29 14.43
N GLY A 106 -14.16 -19.83 13.54
CA GLY A 106 -14.35 -19.33 12.16
C GLY A 106 -13.45 -20.01 11.12
N ILE A 107 -13.73 -19.78 9.83
CA ILE A 107 -13.00 -20.40 8.72
C ILE A 107 -11.81 -19.52 8.32
N SER A 108 -10.65 -20.12 8.11
CA SER A 108 -9.47 -19.46 7.53
C SER A 108 -8.99 -20.19 6.29
N MET A 109 -8.41 -19.46 5.34
CA MET A 109 -7.81 -20.04 4.13
C MET A 109 -6.38 -19.57 3.95
N GLY A 110 -5.48 -20.53 3.78
CA GLY A 110 -4.09 -20.32 3.41
C GLY A 110 -3.93 -19.94 1.95
N LEU A 111 -3.37 -18.75 1.67
CA LEU A 111 -3.32 -18.16 0.33
C LEU A 111 -1.88 -17.93 -0.09
N GLY A 112 -1.11 -19.01 -0.16
CA GLY A 112 0.32 -18.94 -0.45
C GLY A 112 0.63 -18.33 -1.81
N ASP A 113 1.61 -17.43 -1.83
CA ASP A 113 2.00 -16.68 -3.01
C ASP A 113 3.53 -16.75 -3.18
N ARG A 114 3.96 -17.61 -4.10
CA ARG A 114 5.38 -17.83 -4.43
C ARG A 114 6.00 -16.68 -5.21
N LEU A 115 5.19 -15.79 -5.77
CA LEU A 115 5.63 -14.72 -6.67
C LEU A 115 5.53 -13.32 -6.04
N GLY A 116 4.71 -13.16 -5.01
CA GLY A 116 4.42 -11.86 -4.38
C GLY A 116 3.45 -10.99 -5.19
N LEU A 117 2.67 -11.58 -6.11
CA LEU A 117 1.81 -10.87 -7.06
C LEU A 117 0.31 -11.22 -6.93
N ALA A 118 -0.02 -12.32 -6.24
CA ALA A 118 -1.37 -12.90 -6.23
C ALA A 118 -2.29 -12.28 -5.16
N SER A 119 -1.73 -11.63 -4.13
CA SER A 119 -2.47 -11.09 -2.98
C SER A 119 -3.69 -10.22 -3.33
N PRO A 120 -3.63 -9.27 -4.31
CA PRO A 120 -4.81 -8.50 -4.71
C PRO A 120 -5.95 -9.38 -5.26
N GLY A 121 -5.60 -10.42 -6.03
CA GLY A 121 -6.56 -11.40 -6.54
C GLY A 121 -7.15 -12.26 -5.44
N HIS A 122 -6.32 -12.72 -4.49
CA HIS A 122 -6.76 -13.45 -3.30
C HIS A 122 -7.78 -12.65 -2.47
N LEU A 123 -7.51 -11.37 -2.22
CA LEU A 123 -8.43 -10.47 -1.50
C LEU A 123 -9.75 -10.30 -2.25
N THR A 124 -9.68 -10.12 -3.57
CA THR A 124 -10.89 -9.99 -4.41
C THR A 124 -11.74 -11.26 -4.38
N ALA A 125 -11.11 -12.43 -4.48
CA ALA A 125 -11.80 -13.72 -4.48
C ALA A 125 -12.53 -14.05 -3.17
N LEU A 126 -12.02 -13.56 -2.04
CA LEU A 126 -12.63 -13.77 -0.73
C LEU A 126 -13.51 -12.60 -0.25
N SER A 127 -13.56 -11.51 -1.00
CA SER A 127 -14.38 -10.35 -0.67
C SER A 127 -15.86 -10.72 -0.55
N GLY A 128 -16.53 -10.26 0.51
CA GLY A 128 -17.92 -10.59 0.80
C GLY A 128 -18.16 -12.00 1.37
N THR A 129 -17.12 -12.81 1.54
CA THR A 129 -17.22 -14.12 2.21
C THR A 129 -16.91 -14.00 3.71
N GLY A 130 -17.29 -15.01 4.50
CA GLY A 130 -16.90 -15.13 5.91
C GLY A 130 -15.52 -15.78 6.13
N VAL A 131 -14.76 -16.04 5.06
CA VAL A 131 -13.45 -16.71 5.13
C VAL A 131 -12.37 -15.69 5.45
N ARG A 132 -11.53 -16.00 6.44
CA ARG A 132 -10.44 -15.12 6.86
C ARG A 132 -9.13 -15.47 6.13
N PRO A 133 -8.52 -14.52 5.40
CA PRO A 133 -7.36 -14.81 4.56
C PRO A 133 -6.07 -14.87 5.37
N VAL A 134 -5.30 -15.95 5.22
CA VAL A 134 -3.89 -16.01 5.61
C VAL A 134 -3.06 -15.72 4.35
N LEU A 135 -2.85 -14.43 4.07
CA LEU A 135 -2.19 -13.95 2.84
C LEU A 135 -0.69 -14.31 2.80
N THR A 136 -0.01 -14.18 3.94
CA THR A 136 1.43 -14.38 4.05
C THR A 136 1.72 -15.83 4.43
N GLN A 137 1.72 -16.74 3.44
CA GLN A 137 1.94 -18.17 3.68
C GLN A 137 2.97 -18.75 2.69
N GLN A 138 4.15 -19.12 3.21
CA GLN A 138 5.15 -19.91 2.48
C GLN A 138 5.86 -20.88 3.44
N SER A 139 6.15 -22.09 2.95
CA SER A 139 7.02 -23.05 3.64
C SER A 139 8.50 -22.74 3.41
N MET A 140 9.38 -23.20 4.31
CA MET A 140 10.83 -23.08 4.15
C MET A 140 11.31 -23.60 2.79
N ARG A 141 10.79 -24.77 2.35
CA ARG A 141 11.11 -25.34 1.04
C ARG A 141 10.76 -24.39 -0.10
N GLU A 142 9.63 -23.68 -0.03
CA GLU A 142 9.25 -22.74 -1.08
C GLU A 142 10.13 -21.48 -1.08
N LEU A 143 10.50 -20.98 0.10
CA LEU A 143 11.46 -19.88 0.23
C LEU A 143 12.81 -20.24 -0.41
N ASP A 144 13.34 -21.43 -0.09
CA ASP A 144 14.61 -21.91 -0.65
C ASP A 144 14.55 -22.07 -2.19
N LEU A 145 13.42 -22.58 -2.71
CA LEU A 145 13.23 -22.78 -4.15
C LEU A 145 12.98 -21.48 -4.93
N THR A 146 12.58 -20.41 -4.26
CA THR A 146 12.24 -19.12 -4.88
C THR A 146 13.27 -18.03 -4.60
N ASP A 147 14.29 -18.33 -3.79
CA ASP A 147 15.28 -17.36 -3.28
C ASP A 147 14.61 -16.14 -2.64
N ARG A 148 13.59 -16.40 -1.81
CA ARG A 148 12.83 -15.38 -1.08
C ARG A 148 12.99 -15.58 0.42
N THR A 149 12.71 -14.53 1.16
CA THR A 149 12.71 -14.53 2.63
C THR A 149 11.31 -14.33 3.18
N TYR A 150 11.09 -14.63 4.46
CA TYR A 150 9.84 -14.28 5.14
C TYR A 150 9.58 -12.76 5.20
N ALA A 151 10.58 -11.90 4.96
CA ALA A 151 10.35 -10.47 4.84
C ALA A 151 9.71 -10.07 3.50
N ASP A 152 9.82 -10.93 2.48
CA ASP A 152 9.24 -10.75 1.14
C ASP A 152 7.83 -11.34 1.01
N VAL A 153 7.39 -12.11 2.01
CA VAL A 153 6.08 -12.79 2.08
C VAL A 153 5.11 -11.97 2.91
#